data_AF-A0A3N6LRT8-F1
#
_entry.id   AF-A0A3N6LRT8-F1
#
_cell.length_a   1.000
_cell.length_b   1.000
_cell.length_c   1.000
_cell.angle_alpha   90.00
_cell.angle_beta   90.00
_cell.angle_gamma   90.00
#
_symmetry.space_group_name_H-M   'P 1'
#
loop_
_entity.id
_entity.type
_entity.pdbx_description
1 polymer ?
#
loop_
_entity_poly.entity_id
_entity_poly.type
_entity_poly.pdbx_seq_one_letter_code
_entity_poly.pdbx_strand_id
1 'polypeptide(L)'
;MHDDQEVAVLRLGHRPGRDERMTTHVGLTARALGADRVLFPDNAGQSLETVADITDRFGGPFEVELTDSPNAVIRGWDGRVVHLTMYGERIQDVEGDIRSAHRDEGEPLLLVVGSEKVAFDVYEAADWNVGVTNQPHSEVAGLAVFLDRLFEGRELEREWVGADRRVIPMETGKRVEPADGNGETDENEETGGDGETGGDGETDDNGPESA
;
A
#
# COMPACT_ATOMS: atom_id res chain seq x y z
N MET A 1 -3.88 -4.78 17.00
CA MET A 1 -2.50 -5.17 16.66
C MET A 1 -2.54 -6.66 16.42
N HIS A 2 -2.00 -7.14 15.30
CA HIS A 2 -1.74 -8.57 15.19
C HIS A 2 -0.70 -8.90 16.27
N ASP A 3 -0.91 -9.97 17.05
CA ASP A 3 0.09 -10.53 17.98
C ASP A 3 1.31 -11.14 17.24
N ASP A 4 1.47 -10.82 15.96
CA ASP A 4 2.54 -11.29 15.08
C ASP A 4 3.69 -10.26 15.08
N GLN A 5 4.89 -10.72 14.74
CA GLN A 5 6.09 -9.88 14.71
C GLN A 5 6.07 -8.90 13.53
N GLU A 6 7.08 -8.03 13.44
CA GLU A 6 7.15 -7.02 12.38
C GLU A 6 7.28 -7.65 10.98
N VAL A 7 6.52 -7.14 10.01
CA VAL A 7 6.74 -7.35 8.58
C VAL A 7 7.06 -6.02 7.90
N ALA A 8 8.31 -5.86 7.49
CA ALA A 8 8.78 -4.69 6.75
C ALA A 8 8.97 -5.01 5.27
N VAL A 9 8.75 -4.01 4.40
CA VAL A 9 8.99 -4.13 2.95
C VAL A 9 10.14 -3.20 2.56
N LEU A 10 11.16 -3.72 1.87
CA LEU A 10 12.24 -2.94 1.30
C LEU A 10 12.13 -2.91 -0.22
N ARG A 11 11.91 -1.72 -0.77
CA ARG A 11 11.86 -1.49 -2.22
C ARG A 11 13.23 -1.09 -2.74
N LEU A 12 13.79 -1.84 -3.68
CA LEU A 12 15.12 -1.59 -4.27
C LEU A 12 15.05 -0.96 -5.66
N GLY A 13 15.93 0.00 -5.94
CA GLY A 13 16.26 0.48 -7.29
C GLY A 13 15.31 1.52 -7.88
N HIS A 14 14.84 2.50 -7.10
CA HIS A 14 13.83 3.46 -7.56
C HIS A 14 14.39 4.44 -8.58
N ARG A 15 13.60 4.74 -9.60
CA ARG A 15 14.02 5.51 -10.77
C ARG A 15 13.06 6.69 -10.92
N PRO A 16 13.47 7.89 -10.45
CA PRO A 16 12.62 9.07 -10.49
C PRO A 16 12.08 9.35 -11.88
N GLY A 17 10.81 9.72 -11.96
CA GLY A 17 10.11 9.97 -13.22
C GLY A 17 9.72 8.72 -14.03
N ARG A 18 10.14 7.51 -13.61
CA ARG A 18 9.67 6.24 -14.21
C ARG A 18 8.88 5.40 -13.24
N ASP A 19 9.37 5.25 -12.02
CA ASP A 19 8.85 4.27 -11.06
C ASP A 19 7.93 4.86 -9.98
N GLU A 20 7.59 6.16 -10.05
CA GLU A 20 6.79 6.86 -9.01
C GLU A 20 5.50 6.10 -8.69
N ARG A 21 4.72 5.79 -9.74
CA ARG A 21 3.47 5.06 -9.59
C ARG A 21 3.71 3.67 -9.01
N MET A 22 4.62 2.90 -9.58
CA MET A 22 4.86 1.52 -9.13
C MET A 22 5.37 1.46 -7.69
N THR A 23 6.23 2.39 -7.29
CA THR A 23 6.76 2.49 -5.93
C THR A 23 5.68 2.88 -4.94
N THR A 24 4.84 3.85 -5.29
CA THR A 24 3.64 4.18 -4.51
C THR A 24 2.71 2.97 -4.37
N HIS A 25 2.46 2.23 -5.45
CA HIS A 25 1.64 1.02 -5.40
C HIS A 25 2.25 -0.09 -4.52
N VAL A 26 3.58 -0.26 -4.51
CA VAL A 26 4.25 -1.16 -3.57
C VAL A 26 3.96 -0.76 -2.12
N GLY A 27 4.14 0.52 -1.76
CA GLY A 27 3.88 0.98 -0.40
C GLY A 27 2.41 0.86 0.01
N LEU A 28 1.48 1.25 -0.86
CA LEU A 28 0.04 1.12 -0.60
C LEU A 28 -0.40 -0.35 -0.51
N THR A 29 0.23 -1.25 -1.26
CA THR A 29 -0.03 -2.70 -1.17
C THR A 29 0.50 -3.26 0.15
N ALA A 30 1.72 -2.89 0.55
CA ALA A 30 2.29 -3.26 1.84
C ALA A 30 1.36 -2.84 2.99
N ARG A 31 0.94 -1.57 3.00
CA ARG A 31 -0.02 -1.02 3.96
C ARG A 31 -1.34 -1.78 3.98
N ALA A 32 -1.94 -1.99 2.79
CA ALA A 32 -3.26 -2.60 2.66
C ALA A 32 -3.28 -4.06 3.11
N LEU A 33 -2.16 -4.77 2.96
CA LEU A 33 -2.05 -6.22 3.17
C LEU A 33 -1.21 -6.57 4.40
N GLY A 34 -1.23 -5.71 5.41
CA GLY A 34 -0.82 -6.07 6.76
C GLY A 34 0.67 -5.93 7.10
N ALA A 35 1.52 -5.46 6.19
CA ALA A 35 2.87 -5.06 6.56
C ALA A 35 2.84 -3.86 7.53
N ASP A 36 3.87 -3.72 8.34
CA ASP A 36 3.96 -2.66 9.36
C ASP A 36 4.71 -1.43 8.86
N ARG A 37 5.64 -1.61 7.92
CA ARG A 37 6.30 -0.48 7.26
C ARG A 37 6.87 -0.78 5.88
N VAL A 38 7.19 0.28 5.16
CA VAL A 38 7.95 0.22 3.91
C VAL A 38 9.13 1.19 3.92
N LEU A 39 10.28 0.68 3.49
CA LEU A 39 11.49 1.47 3.25
C LEU A 39 11.66 1.65 1.74
N PHE A 40 11.64 2.90 1.29
CA PHE A 40 11.93 3.26 -0.08
C PHE A 40 13.36 3.79 -0.24
N PRO A 41 13.94 3.76 -1.45
CA PRO A 41 15.19 4.43 -1.72
C PRO A 41 15.05 5.94 -1.48
N ASP A 42 16.11 6.59 -1.00
CA ASP A 42 16.18 8.02 -0.66
C ASP A 42 15.66 8.99 -1.75
N ASN A 43 15.71 8.57 -3.00
CA ASN A 43 15.23 9.34 -4.15
C ASN A 43 13.73 9.19 -4.46
N ALA A 44 12.95 8.47 -3.62
CA ALA A 44 11.53 8.18 -3.83
C ALA A 44 10.58 9.05 -2.98
N GLY A 45 10.95 10.31 -2.71
CA GLY A 45 10.22 11.20 -1.79
C GLY A 45 8.74 11.39 -2.13
N GLN A 46 8.38 11.51 -3.42
CA GLN A 46 6.98 11.66 -3.84
C GLN A 46 6.12 10.44 -3.48
N SER A 47 6.71 9.24 -3.57
CA SER A 47 6.04 8.00 -3.19
C SER A 47 5.86 7.93 -1.68
N LEU A 48 6.85 8.36 -0.89
CA LEU A 48 6.72 8.48 0.57
C LEU A 48 5.59 9.43 0.94
N GLU A 49 5.57 10.65 0.39
CA GLU A 49 4.55 11.66 0.69
C GLU A 49 3.14 11.15 0.40
N THR A 50 2.96 10.46 -0.73
CA THR A 50 1.66 9.90 -1.11
C THR A 50 1.21 8.78 -0.17
N VAL A 51 2.12 7.89 0.21
CA VAL A 51 1.79 6.79 1.13
C VAL A 51 1.48 7.34 2.53
N ALA A 52 2.25 8.31 3.01
CA ALA A 52 2.00 8.99 4.27
C ALA A 52 0.63 9.68 4.30
N ASP A 53 0.27 10.47 3.27
CA ASP A 53 -1.06 11.12 3.17
C ASP A 53 -2.21 10.11 3.24
N ILE A 54 -2.06 8.97 2.56
CA ILE A 54 -3.08 7.91 2.60
C ILE A 54 -3.16 7.26 3.99
N THR A 55 -2.03 7.00 4.64
CA THR A 55 -2.01 6.48 6.01
C THR A 55 -2.64 7.46 6.99
N ASP A 56 -2.35 8.75 6.93
CA ASP A 56 -2.94 9.75 7.81
C ASP A 56 -4.47 9.80 7.62
N ARG A 57 -4.93 9.83 6.37
CA ARG A 57 -6.37 9.99 6.06
C ARG A 57 -7.20 8.73 6.30
N PHE A 58 -6.63 7.56 6.08
CA PHE A 58 -7.35 6.27 6.15
C PHE A 58 -6.85 5.36 7.27
N GLY A 59 -5.97 5.85 8.13
CA GLY A 59 -5.46 5.19 9.33
C GLY A 59 -4.58 3.97 9.08
N GLY A 60 -4.45 3.17 10.12
CA GLY A 60 -3.61 1.99 10.20
C GLY A 60 -2.23 2.33 10.78
N PRO A 61 -1.73 1.57 11.76
CA PRO A 61 -0.31 1.68 12.10
C PRO A 61 0.47 1.15 10.90
N PHE A 62 1.05 2.07 10.12
CA PHE A 62 1.91 1.81 8.98
C PHE A 62 2.95 2.92 8.84
N GLU A 63 4.23 2.57 8.85
CA GLU A 63 5.30 3.56 8.69
C GLU A 63 5.87 3.55 7.27
N VAL A 64 6.29 4.72 6.79
CA VAL A 64 6.97 4.86 5.51
C VAL A 64 8.24 5.67 5.70
N GLU A 65 9.36 5.11 5.26
CA GLU A 65 10.69 5.67 5.48
C GLU A 65 11.49 5.73 4.17
N LEU A 66 12.50 6.59 4.15
CA LEU A 66 13.53 6.64 3.11
C LEU A 66 14.83 6.06 3.64
N THR A 67 15.55 5.33 2.79
CA THR A 67 16.91 4.85 3.09
C THR A 67 17.85 5.10 1.91
N ASP A 68 19.02 5.65 2.20
CA ASP A 68 20.14 5.80 1.26
C ASP A 68 21.00 4.53 1.18
N SER A 69 20.75 3.56 2.07
CA SER A 69 21.61 2.41 2.33
C SER A 69 20.84 1.09 2.37
N PRO A 70 20.08 0.72 1.32
CA PRO A 70 19.23 -0.48 1.33
C PRO A 70 20.02 -1.78 1.58
N ASN A 71 21.24 -1.90 1.06
CA ASN A 71 22.10 -3.07 1.33
C ASN A 71 22.57 -3.15 2.78
N ALA A 72 22.62 -2.02 3.51
CA ALA A 72 22.92 -2.03 4.93
C ALA A 72 21.68 -2.48 5.73
N VAL A 73 20.48 -2.06 5.31
CA VAL A 73 19.21 -2.55 5.88
C VAL A 73 19.13 -4.07 5.79
N ILE A 74 19.38 -4.65 4.60
CA ILE A 74 19.35 -6.11 4.41
C ILE A 74 20.35 -6.83 5.32
N ARG A 75 21.60 -6.37 5.36
CA ARG A 75 22.67 -7.02 6.15
C ARG A 75 22.52 -6.85 7.66
N GLY A 76 21.83 -5.81 8.09
CA GLY A 76 21.64 -5.47 9.50
C GLY A 76 20.26 -5.84 10.03
N TRP A 77 19.42 -6.51 9.25
CA TRP A 77 18.09 -6.94 9.68
C TRP A 77 18.20 -8.00 10.78
N ASP A 78 17.52 -7.78 11.90
CA ASP A 78 17.45 -8.71 13.03
C ASP A 78 16.17 -9.55 12.90
N GLY A 79 16.25 -10.58 12.08
CA GLY A 79 15.13 -11.43 11.70
C GLY A 79 15.44 -12.15 10.39
N ARG A 80 14.41 -12.44 9.59
CA ARG A 80 14.55 -13.15 8.32
C ARG A 80 14.31 -12.27 7.11
N VAL A 81 15.14 -12.47 6.09
CA VAL A 81 15.04 -11.76 4.81
C VAL A 81 14.41 -12.66 3.75
N VAL A 82 13.31 -12.21 3.18
CA VAL A 82 12.63 -12.86 2.06
C VAL A 82 12.77 -11.98 0.82
N HIS A 83 13.54 -12.43 -0.16
CA HIS A 83 13.67 -11.76 -1.45
C HIS A 83 12.66 -12.30 -2.45
N LEU A 84 11.74 -11.43 -2.89
CA LEU A 84 10.74 -11.79 -3.89
C LEU A 84 11.32 -11.65 -5.30
N THR A 85 11.50 -12.77 -5.97
CA THR A 85 12.10 -12.86 -7.29
C THR A 85 11.50 -14.02 -8.08
N MET A 86 11.22 -13.82 -9.37
CA MET A 86 10.71 -14.89 -10.24
C MET A 86 11.67 -16.08 -10.38
N TYR A 87 12.94 -15.93 -10.00
CA TYR A 87 13.94 -17.00 -10.03
C TYR A 87 13.98 -17.84 -8.74
N GLY A 88 13.22 -17.45 -7.72
CA GLY A 88 13.22 -18.09 -6.41
C GLY A 88 12.47 -19.43 -6.38
N GLU A 89 12.50 -20.05 -5.21
CA GLU A 89 11.71 -21.24 -4.88
C GLU A 89 10.21 -20.93 -4.97
N ARG A 90 9.42 -21.94 -5.36
CA ARG A 90 7.99 -21.71 -5.56
C ARG A 90 7.34 -21.44 -4.21
N ILE A 91 6.53 -20.39 -4.12
CA ILE A 91 5.88 -19.99 -2.87
C ILE A 91 5.14 -21.14 -2.18
N GLN A 92 4.45 -22.01 -2.94
CA GLN A 92 3.72 -23.15 -2.37
C GLN A 92 4.62 -24.21 -1.70
N ASP A 93 5.92 -24.21 -1.99
CA ASP A 93 6.87 -25.14 -1.41
C ASP A 93 7.48 -24.59 -0.10
N VAL A 94 7.50 -23.26 0.08
CA VAL A 94 8.23 -22.59 1.19
C VAL A 94 7.34 -21.73 2.11
N GLU A 95 6.10 -21.44 1.73
CA GLU A 95 5.18 -20.57 2.50
C GLU A 95 4.91 -21.08 3.91
N GLY A 96 4.90 -22.40 4.12
CA GLY A 96 4.70 -23.00 5.44
C GLY A 96 5.87 -22.71 6.39
N ASP A 97 7.10 -22.83 5.92
CA ASP A 97 8.31 -22.58 6.72
C ASP A 97 8.41 -21.09 7.07
N ILE A 98 8.17 -20.21 6.10
CA ILE A 98 8.19 -18.75 6.31
C ILE A 98 7.11 -18.34 7.31
N ARG A 99 5.89 -18.88 7.18
CA ARG A 99 4.79 -18.58 8.12
C ARG A 99 5.12 -19.07 9.52
N SER A 100 5.73 -20.26 9.65
CA SER A 100 6.12 -20.82 10.95
C SER A 100 7.21 -19.96 11.61
N ALA A 101 8.23 -19.54 10.85
CA ALA A 101 9.25 -18.62 11.34
C ALA A 101 8.64 -17.31 11.85
N HIS A 102 7.70 -16.74 11.11
CA HIS A 102 7.07 -15.48 11.49
C HIS A 102 6.10 -15.60 12.69
N ARG A 103 5.19 -16.57 12.65
CA ARG A 103 4.07 -16.69 13.60
C ARG A 103 4.46 -17.50 14.85
N ASP A 104 5.15 -18.62 14.67
CA ASP A 104 5.40 -19.58 15.75
C ASP A 104 6.75 -19.32 16.43
N GLU A 105 7.78 -18.99 15.64
CA GLU A 105 9.13 -18.68 16.17
C GLU A 105 9.28 -17.21 16.55
N GLY A 106 8.40 -16.34 16.04
CA GLY A 106 8.43 -14.92 16.33
C GLY A 106 9.62 -14.20 15.69
N GLU A 107 9.93 -14.53 14.44
CA GLU A 107 10.94 -13.83 13.64
C GLU A 107 10.32 -12.66 12.84
N PRO A 108 10.87 -11.43 12.95
CA PRO A 108 10.54 -10.33 12.05
C PRO A 108 10.92 -10.64 10.61
N LEU A 109 10.10 -10.22 9.64
CA LEU A 109 10.36 -10.43 8.21
C LEU A 109 10.72 -9.13 7.50
N LEU A 110 11.77 -9.17 6.69
CA LEU A 110 12.08 -8.15 5.69
C LEU A 110 11.79 -8.69 4.29
N LEU A 111 10.75 -8.17 3.65
CA LEU A 111 10.37 -8.53 2.29
C LEU A 111 11.05 -7.60 1.28
N VAL A 112 11.97 -8.13 0.48
CA VAL A 112 12.75 -7.35 -0.49
C VAL A 112 12.13 -7.48 -1.88
N VAL A 113 11.77 -6.34 -2.49
CA VAL A 113 11.23 -6.25 -3.86
C VAL A 113 12.07 -5.29 -4.70
N GLY A 114 12.34 -5.63 -5.97
CA GLY A 114 13.11 -4.79 -6.90
C GLY A 114 12.28 -4.28 -8.09
N SER A 115 12.63 -3.10 -8.63
CA SER A 115 12.09 -2.63 -9.93
C SER A 115 13.02 -2.87 -11.13
N GLU A 116 14.28 -3.19 -10.86
CA GLU A 116 15.32 -3.48 -11.84
C GLU A 116 15.94 -4.84 -11.59
N LYS A 117 17.00 -5.15 -12.35
CA LYS A 117 17.86 -6.27 -12.05
C LYS A 117 18.47 -6.08 -10.66
N VAL A 118 17.99 -6.88 -9.71
CA VAL A 118 18.50 -6.94 -8.34
C VAL A 118 19.92 -7.53 -8.35
N ALA A 119 20.80 -6.94 -7.54
CA ALA A 119 22.18 -7.41 -7.38
C ALA A 119 22.25 -8.80 -6.75
N PHE A 120 23.27 -9.59 -7.09
CA PHE A 120 23.40 -10.96 -6.59
C PHE A 120 23.61 -11.02 -5.08
N ASP A 121 24.26 -10.01 -4.48
CA ASP A 121 24.43 -9.90 -3.03
C ASP A 121 23.11 -9.97 -2.24
N VAL A 122 21.98 -9.54 -2.85
CA VAL A 122 20.65 -9.68 -2.23
C VAL A 122 20.19 -11.13 -2.21
N TYR A 123 20.51 -11.90 -3.26
CA TYR A 123 20.21 -13.32 -3.30
C TYR A 123 20.97 -14.08 -2.23
N GLU A 124 22.26 -13.73 -2.03
CA GLU A 124 23.11 -14.38 -1.02
C GLU A 124 22.73 -13.98 0.41
N ALA A 125 22.23 -12.77 0.61
CA ALA A 125 21.82 -12.27 1.92
C ALA A 125 20.42 -12.72 2.35
N ALA A 126 19.57 -13.17 1.42
CA ALA A 126 18.22 -13.61 1.74
C ALA A 126 18.19 -15.02 2.34
N ASP A 127 17.44 -15.21 3.43
CA ASP A 127 17.11 -16.53 3.97
C ASP A 127 16.26 -17.33 2.98
N TRP A 128 15.35 -16.65 2.27
CA TRP A 128 14.56 -17.22 1.19
C TRP A 128 14.55 -16.33 -0.04
N ASN A 129 14.83 -16.93 -1.19
CA ASN A 129 14.55 -16.34 -2.50
C ASN A 129 13.25 -16.97 -3.01
N VAL A 130 12.16 -16.20 -3.12
CA VAL A 130 10.81 -16.74 -3.34
C VAL A 130 10.20 -16.22 -4.64
N GLY A 131 9.74 -17.15 -5.47
CA GLY A 131 8.91 -16.90 -6.64
C GLY A 131 7.44 -17.17 -6.33
N VAL A 132 6.64 -16.11 -6.26
CA VAL A 132 5.15 -16.20 -6.24
C VAL A 132 4.64 -16.92 -7.48
N THR A 133 5.25 -16.58 -8.61
CA THR A 133 5.30 -17.44 -9.78
C THR A 133 6.73 -17.41 -10.33
N ASN A 134 7.12 -18.42 -11.09
CA ASN A 134 8.37 -18.37 -11.85
C ASN A 134 8.15 -17.79 -13.26
N GLN A 135 7.22 -16.85 -13.41
CA GLN A 135 6.99 -16.08 -14.63
C GLN A 135 7.26 -14.59 -14.36
N PRO A 136 7.75 -13.85 -15.36
CA PRO A 136 7.94 -12.41 -15.22
C PRO A 136 6.59 -11.69 -15.11
N HIS A 137 6.38 -10.96 -14.01
CA HIS A 137 5.21 -10.11 -13.79
C HIS A 137 5.59 -8.83 -13.01
N SER A 138 4.76 -8.37 -12.08
CA SER A 138 5.01 -7.20 -11.24
C SER A 138 5.41 -7.56 -9.82
N GLU A 139 6.30 -6.74 -9.25
CA GLU A 139 6.64 -6.62 -7.85
C GLU A 139 5.42 -6.40 -6.94
N VAL A 140 4.41 -5.64 -7.42
CA VAL A 140 3.16 -5.41 -6.67
C VAL A 140 2.35 -6.69 -6.57
N ALA A 141 2.22 -7.44 -7.67
CA ALA A 141 1.50 -8.71 -7.68
C ALA A 141 2.21 -9.77 -6.84
N GLY A 142 3.54 -9.82 -6.90
CA GLY A 142 4.35 -10.70 -6.06
C GLY A 142 4.17 -10.37 -4.58
N LEU A 143 4.29 -9.10 -4.20
CA LEU A 143 4.09 -8.68 -2.81
C LEU A 143 2.67 -9.01 -2.32
N ALA A 144 1.65 -8.71 -3.12
CA ALA A 144 0.26 -8.92 -2.72
C ALA A 144 -0.07 -10.39 -2.44
N VAL A 145 0.30 -11.29 -3.37
CA VAL A 145 0.04 -12.73 -3.18
C VAL A 145 0.89 -13.28 -2.04
N PHE A 146 2.13 -12.82 -1.87
CA PHE A 146 2.96 -13.25 -0.75
C PHE A 146 2.34 -12.89 0.60
N LEU A 147 1.91 -11.62 0.77
CA LEU A 147 1.30 -11.15 2.02
C LEU A 147 -0.01 -11.87 2.32
N ASP A 148 -0.89 -12.04 1.32
CA ASP A 148 -2.14 -12.82 1.45
C ASP A 148 -1.88 -14.25 1.92
N ARG A 149 -0.84 -14.90 1.38
CA ARG A 149 -0.46 -16.26 1.81
C ARG A 149 0.25 -16.33 3.15
N LEU A 150 0.98 -15.28 3.53
CA LEU A 150 1.62 -15.20 4.85
C LEU A 150 0.56 -15.06 5.95
N PHE A 151 -0.40 -14.16 5.73
CA PHE A 151 -1.42 -13.82 6.72
C PHE A 151 -2.69 -14.66 6.64
N GLU A 152 -2.89 -15.40 5.55
CA GLU A 152 -4.04 -16.27 5.30
C GLU A 152 -5.37 -15.50 5.29
N GLY A 153 -5.36 -14.29 4.73
CA GLY A 153 -6.53 -13.39 4.61
C GLY A 153 -6.89 -12.63 5.89
N ARG A 154 -6.23 -12.89 7.02
CA ARG A 154 -6.48 -12.19 8.31
C ARG A 154 -6.24 -10.68 8.22
N GLU A 155 -5.34 -10.25 7.33
CA GLU A 155 -5.02 -8.86 7.08
C GLU A 155 -6.19 -8.07 6.47
N LEU A 156 -7.11 -8.75 5.76
CA LEU A 156 -8.26 -8.12 5.11
C LEU A 156 -9.34 -7.66 6.10
N GLU A 157 -9.31 -8.19 7.33
CA GLU A 157 -10.19 -7.81 8.44
C GLU A 157 -9.52 -6.82 9.41
N ARG A 158 -8.32 -6.33 9.10
CA ARG A 158 -7.56 -5.43 9.99
C ARG A 158 -8.32 -4.11 10.23
N GLU A 159 -8.33 -3.68 11.49
CA GLU A 159 -8.85 -2.37 11.88
C GLU A 159 -7.89 -1.24 11.51
N TRP A 160 -8.44 -0.14 11.00
CA TRP A 160 -7.71 1.06 10.61
C TRP A 160 -7.72 2.10 11.74
N VAL A 161 -6.76 1.97 12.68
CA VAL A 161 -6.62 2.88 13.82
C VAL A 161 -6.19 4.26 13.37
N GLY A 162 -6.72 5.33 13.98
CA GLY A 162 -6.31 6.70 13.68
C GLY A 162 -6.71 7.19 12.29
N ALA A 163 -7.72 6.56 11.68
CA ALA A 163 -8.24 7.01 10.40
C ALA A 163 -9.10 8.26 10.57
N ASP A 164 -8.93 9.26 9.71
CA ASP A 164 -9.89 10.37 9.58
C ASP A 164 -11.11 9.96 8.75
N ARG A 165 -10.91 9.02 7.81
CA ARG A 165 -11.90 8.60 6.83
C ARG A 165 -11.93 7.09 6.69
N ARG A 166 -13.11 6.55 6.43
CA ARG A 166 -13.32 5.13 6.12
C ARG A 166 -14.14 4.95 4.86
N VAL A 167 -13.79 3.94 4.08
CA VAL A 167 -14.57 3.51 2.91
C VAL A 167 -15.63 2.53 3.37
N ILE A 168 -16.89 2.76 2.98
CA ILE A 168 -17.99 1.85 3.31
C ILE A 168 -18.19 0.86 2.15
N PRO A 169 -18.09 -0.46 2.39
CA PRO A 169 -18.39 -1.46 1.38
C PRO A 169 -19.84 -1.34 0.91
N MET A 170 -20.04 -1.32 -0.41
CA MET A 170 -21.35 -1.15 -1.05
C MET A 170 -21.46 -2.14 -2.21
N GLU A 171 -22.64 -2.70 -2.44
CA GLU A 171 -22.92 -3.53 -3.64
C GLU A 171 -22.72 -2.73 -4.93
N THR A 172 -23.14 -1.45 -4.94
CA THR A 172 -22.90 -0.51 -6.04
C THR A 172 -22.84 0.92 -5.49
N GLY A 173 -21.85 1.69 -5.93
CA GLY A 173 -21.66 3.09 -5.53
C GLY A 173 -20.32 3.34 -4.84
N LYS A 174 -20.13 4.56 -4.33
CA LYS A 174 -18.93 4.99 -3.61
C LYS A 174 -19.37 5.79 -2.38
N ARG A 175 -19.00 5.35 -1.18
CA ARG A 175 -19.30 6.04 0.07
C ARG A 175 -18.04 6.08 0.93
N VAL A 176 -17.68 7.29 1.35
CA VAL A 176 -16.58 7.56 2.28
C VAL A 176 -17.15 8.44 3.38
N GLU A 177 -16.91 8.06 4.63
CA GLU A 177 -17.39 8.77 5.80
C GLU A 177 -16.21 9.21 6.67
N PRO A 178 -16.37 10.23 7.53
CA PRO A 178 -15.49 10.41 8.67
C PRO A 178 -15.43 9.13 9.50
N ALA A 179 -14.26 8.79 10.06
CA ALA A 179 -14.20 7.70 11.03
C ALA A 179 -14.62 8.23 12.41
N ASP A 180 -15.49 7.48 13.10
CA ASP A 180 -15.96 7.86 14.44
C ASP A 180 -14.80 7.72 15.44
N GLY A 181 -14.19 8.84 15.84
CA GLY A 181 -12.99 8.85 16.70
C GLY A 181 -12.45 10.22 17.10
N ASN A 182 -12.72 11.30 16.35
CA ASN A 182 -12.50 12.68 16.80
C ASN A 182 -13.84 13.31 17.19
N GLY A 183 -14.29 13.01 18.40
CA GLY A 183 -15.39 13.70 19.04
C GLY A 183 -14.99 15.11 19.46
N GLU A 184 -15.01 16.05 18.53
CA GLU A 184 -15.45 17.42 18.82
C GLU A 184 -16.66 17.70 17.94
N THR A 185 -17.82 17.70 18.59
CA THR A 185 -19.08 18.22 18.07
C THR A 185 -18.91 19.71 17.76
N ASP A 186 -18.79 20.06 16.48
CA ASP A 186 -19.21 21.38 16.02
C ASP A 186 -20.71 21.33 15.73
N GLU A 187 -21.50 21.55 16.79
CA GLU A 187 -22.87 22.04 16.66
C GLU A 187 -22.82 23.55 16.37
N ASN A 188 -23.07 23.93 15.11
CA ASN A 188 -23.66 25.18 14.59
C ASN A 188 -23.15 25.40 13.15
N GLU A 189 -23.93 25.76 12.15
CA GLU A 189 -25.11 26.63 12.16
C GLU A 189 -25.91 26.41 10.87
N GLU A 190 -27.23 26.33 10.98
CA GLU A 190 -28.16 26.55 9.88
C GLU A 190 -28.04 27.98 9.34
N THR A 191 -27.97 28.14 8.01
CA THR A 191 -28.67 29.18 7.23
C THR A 191 -28.72 28.64 5.78
N GLY A 192 -29.85 28.44 5.10
CA GLY A 192 -31.08 29.23 5.05
C GLY A 192 -31.00 30.15 3.83
N GLY A 193 -31.68 29.79 2.72
CA GLY A 193 -31.75 30.69 1.55
C GLY A 193 -32.29 30.05 0.27
N ASP A 194 -33.58 29.70 0.26
CA ASP A 194 -34.37 29.55 -0.96
C ASP A 194 -34.42 30.88 -1.74
N GLY A 195 -34.23 30.82 -3.05
CA GLY A 195 -34.32 31.95 -3.95
C GLY A 195 -34.80 31.50 -5.33
N GLU A 196 -36.10 31.22 -5.42
CA GLU A 196 -36.84 31.20 -6.70
C GLU A 196 -36.82 32.60 -7.32
N THR A 197 -36.44 32.69 -8.59
CA THR A 197 -36.99 33.71 -9.51
C THR A 197 -37.20 33.09 -10.88
N GLY A 198 -38.45 32.77 -11.19
CA GLY A 198 -38.95 32.67 -12.56
C GLY A 198 -39.23 34.06 -13.14
N GLY A 199 -39.14 34.18 -14.45
CA GLY A 199 -39.43 35.40 -15.19
C GLY A 199 -39.22 35.19 -16.68
N ASP A 200 -40.28 34.74 -17.34
CA ASP A 200 -40.37 34.47 -18.78
C ASP A 200 -40.19 35.72 -19.65
N GLY A 201 -39.66 35.50 -20.85
CA GLY A 201 -39.58 36.47 -21.95
C GLY A 201 -39.35 35.77 -23.29
N GLU A 202 -40.45 35.26 -23.88
CA GLU A 202 -40.68 35.07 -25.33
C GLU A 202 -40.28 36.34 -26.13
N THR A 203 -39.91 36.38 -27.42
CA THR A 203 -39.70 35.50 -28.59
C THR A 203 -38.66 36.24 -29.47
N ASP A 204 -37.93 35.64 -30.43
CA ASP A 204 -38.40 35.47 -31.81
C ASP A 204 -37.41 34.67 -32.66
N ASP A 205 -38.04 33.89 -33.52
CA ASP A 205 -37.65 33.18 -34.73
C ASP A 205 -36.64 33.91 -35.64
N ASN A 206 -35.61 33.17 -36.07
CA ASN A 206 -35.26 33.09 -37.49
C ASN A 206 -34.36 31.88 -37.75
N GLY A 207 -34.91 30.97 -38.56
CA GLY A 207 -34.25 29.80 -39.13
C GLY A 207 -33.15 30.11 -40.17
N PRO A 208 -32.67 29.07 -40.90
CA PRO A 208 -31.24 28.82 -41.09
C PRO A 208 -30.73 29.14 -42.50
N GLU A 209 -29.42 29.31 -42.67
CA GLU A 209 -28.75 29.00 -43.93
C GLU A 209 -27.38 28.34 -43.70
N SER A 210 -27.22 27.23 -44.40
CA SER A 210 -26.02 26.41 -44.58
C SER A 210 -25.09 26.98 -45.66
N ALA A 211 -23.77 26.87 -45.44
CA ALA A 211 -22.76 26.50 -46.44
C ALA A 211 -21.43 26.18 -45.75
#